data_AF-A0A443SFR2-F1
#
_entry.id   AF-A0A443SFR2-F1
#
_cell.length_a   1.000
_cell.length_b   1.000
_cell.length_c   1.000
_cell.angle_alpha   90.00
_cell.angle_beta   90.00
_cell.angle_gamma   90.00
#
_symmetry.space_group_name_H-M   'P 1'
#
loop_
_entity.id
_entity.type
_entity.pdbx_description
1 polymer ?
#
loop_
_entity_poly.entity_id
_entity_poly.type
_entity_poly.pdbx_seq_one_letter_code
_entity_poly.pdbx_strand_id
1 'polypeptide(L)'
;MEVGLRVVRGPDWKWGNQDDSEGHVGTVVEIGKPGSCSTPDKTVVVQWDSGSRTNYRVGYQGACDLRVFDNAPIGVRHPNIICNNCKKHGIAGMRWKCLECPHYDLCTSCYMNDKHDLNHAFARFETNNSIGVEMQRRSSKNCVKIQARGIFSGARVVRGCDWDWGNQDGGEGKVGKVQDIRGWDNESRRSVANVMWASGSTNVYRLGHKGKVDLKYVIDASGGNYYRDHLPVLGQSQTNEQSPQKQ
;
A
#
# COMPACT_ATOMS: atom_id res chain seq x y z
N MET A 1 7.82 11.93 -2.19
CA MET A 1 7.80 10.49 -1.87
C MET A 1 8.25 10.34 -0.44
N GLU A 2 7.60 9.49 0.35
CA GLU A 2 7.89 9.32 1.79
C GLU A 2 7.98 7.83 2.13
N VAL A 3 8.77 7.50 3.16
CA VAL A 3 8.87 6.13 3.68
C VAL A 3 7.60 5.73 4.42
N GLY A 4 7.26 4.45 4.39
CA GLY A 4 6.05 3.89 5.00
C GLY A 4 4.94 3.55 4.02
N LEU A 5 5.08 3.94 2.74
CA LEU A 5 4.17 3.53 1.67
C LEU A 5 4.09 2.00 1.59
N ARG A 6 2.87 1.48 1.48
CA ARG A 6 2.63 0.06 1.21
C ARG A 6 2.60 -0.14 -0.29
N VAL A 7 3.32 -1.11 -0.80
CA VAL A 7 3.55 -1.32 -2.23
C VAL A 7 3.37 -2.77 -2.64
N VAL A 8 3.10 -2.97 -3.92
CA VAL A 8 3.10 -4.27 -4.61
C VAL A 8 3.96 -4.15 -5.88
N ARG A 9 4.33 -5.28 -6.50
CA ARG A 9 5.04 -5.25 -7.79
C ARG A 9 4.28 -4.44 -8.85
N GLY A 10 5.04 -3.74 -9.68
CA GLY A 10 4.56 -2.81 -10.69
C GLY A 10 4.79 -3.28 -12.13
N PRO A 11 4.56 -2.39 -13.12
CA PRO A 11 4.54 -2.76 -14.53
C PRO A 11 5.88 -3.24 -15.08
N ASP A 12 7.00 -2.67 -14.63
CA ASP A 12 8.33 -3.01 -15.16
C ASP A 12 9.05 -4.10 -14.34
N TRP A 13 8.31 -4.77 -13.44
CA TRP A 13 8.85 -5.81 -12.57
C TRP A 13 9.49 -6.95 -13.37
N LYS A 14 10.75 -7.24 -13.06
CA LYS A 14 11.54 -8.30 -13.70
C LYS A 14 12.29 -9.18 -12.70
N TRP A 15 11.91 -9.12 -11.43
CA TRP A 15 12.69 -9.68 -10.31
C TRP A 15 12.16 -11.02 -9.82
N GLY A 16 11.50 -11.79 -10.70
CA GLY A 16 10.91 -13.09 -10.36
C GLY A 16 9.94 -12.97 -9.18
N ASN A 17 10.21 -13.77 -8.14
CA ASN A 17 9.40 -13.87 -6.93
C ASN A 17 10.16 -13.35 -5.68
N GLN A 18 10.92 -12.26 -5.82
CA GLN A 18 11.55 -11.61 -4.65
C GLN A 18 10.54 -11.03 -3.65
N ASP A 19 9.32 -10.74 -4.11
CA ASP A 19 8.14 -10.41 -3.33
C ASP A 19 7.23 -11.63 -3.11
N ASP A 20 7.75 -12.85 -3.18
CA ASP A 20 7.03 -14.14 -3.12
C ASP A 20 6.08 -14.42 -4.31
N SER A 21 5.07 -13.58 -4.55
CA SER A 21 4.20 -13.67 -5.74
C SER A 21 3.40 -12.38 -5.98
N GLU A 22 2.80 -12.22 -7.16
CA GLU A 22 1.97 -11.05 -7.47
C GLU A 22 0.82 -10.90 -6.46
N GLY A 23 0.69 -9.71 -5.88
CA GLY A 23 -0.27 -9.41 -4.81
C GLY A 23 0.35 -9.32 -3.41
N HIS A 24 1.55 -9.83 -3.21
CA HIS A 24 2.25 -9.67 -1.93
C HIS A 24 2.67 -8.22 -1.69
N VAL A 25 2.50 -7.78 -0.45
CA VAL A 25 2.70 -6.38 -0.06
C VAL A 25 4.04 -6.21 0.65
N GLY A 26 4.67 -5.06 0.41
CA GLY A 26 5.85 -4.60 1.13
C GLY A 26 5.71 -3.16 1.59
N THR A 27 6.70 -2.69 2.36
CA THR A 27 6.82 -1.31 2.83
C THR A 27 8.03 -0.64 2.21
N VAL A 28 7.88 0.58 1.69
CA VAL A 28 9.02 1.44 1.35
C VAL A 28 9.71 1.90 2.64
N VAL A 29 10.94 1.47 2.87
CA VAL A 29 11.70 1.76 4.11
C VAL A 29 12.84 2.76 3.90
N GLU A 30 13.26 2.97 2.65
CA GLU A 30 14.35 3.88 2.30
C GLU A 30 14.10 4.48 0.91
N ILE A 31 14.44 5.75 0.73
CA ILE A 31 14.36 6.44 -0.55
C ILE A 31 15.77 6.75 -1.01
N GLY A 32 16.09 6.35 -2.24
CA GLY A 32 17.39 6.57 -2.83
C GLY A 32 17.71 8.04 -3.05
N LYS A 33 19.00 8.37 -3.01
CA LYS A 33 19.49 9.74 -3.11
C LYS A 33 20.64 9.83 -4.12
N PRO A 34 20.82 10.98 -4.78
CA PRO A 34 21.99 11.21 -5.61
C PRO A 34 23.29 10.96 -4.82
N GLY A 35 24.23 10.22 -5.40
CA GLY A 35 25.53 9.90 -4.79
C GLY A 35 25.55 8.71 -3.83
N SER A 36 24.42 8.11 -3.48
CA SER A 36 24.40 6.86 -2.70
C SER A 36 24.85 5.67 -3.55
N CYS A 37 25.83 4.91 -3.06
CA CYS A 37 26.33 3.71 -3.73
C CYS A 37 25.37 2.51 -3.61
N SER A 38 24.64 2.41 -2.49
CA SER A 38 23.72 1.29 -2.22
C SER A 38 22.28 1.56 -2.68
N THR A 39 21.85 2.83 -2.61
CA THR A 39 20.47 3.23 -2.92
C THR A 39 20.47 4.49 -3.79
N PRO A 40 20.80 4.37 -5.09
CA PRO A 40 20.93 5.52 -5.99
C PRO A 40 19.63 6.30 -6.17
N ASP A 41 19.70 7.50 -6.73
CA ASP A 41 18.53 8.30 -7.08
C ASP A 41 17.53 7.53 -7.96
N LYS A 42 16.23 7.83 -7.81
CA LYS A 42 15.11 7.13 -8.47
C LYS A 42 15.02 5.63 -8.16
N THR A 43 15.53 5.22 -7.00
CA THR A 43 15.32 3.89 -6.43
C THR A 43 14.73 4.00 -5.03
N VAL A 44 14.13 2.92 -4.53
CA VAL A 44 13.66 2.78 -3.14
C VAL A 44 14.06 1.42 -2.62
N VAL A 45 14.24 1.29 -1.30
CA VAL A 45 14.34 -0.02 -0.65
C VAL A 45 12.96 -0.41 -0.13
N VAL A 46 12.54 -1.62 -0.46
CA VAL A 46 11.30 -2.23 0.06
C VAL A 46 11.66 -3.34 1.02
N GLN A 47 11.02 -3.32 2.19
CA GLN A 47 10.94 -4.43 3.12
C GLN A 47 9.63 -5.17 2.83
N TRP A 48 9.71 -6.33 2.17
CA TRP A 48 8.55 -7.18 1.93
C TRP A 48 8.08 -7.81 3.23
N ASP A 49 6.78 -8.06 3.30
CA ASP A 49 6.14 -8.65 4.48
C ASP A 49 6.67 -10.08 4.80
N SER A 50 7.25 -10.77 3.81
CA SER A 50 7.94 -12.06 3.98
C SER A 50 9.27 -11.94 4.73
N GLY A 51 9.82 -10.72 4.81
CA GLY A 51 11.10 -10.44 5.44
C GLY A 51 12.24 -10.14 4.46
N SER A 52 12.05 -10.33 3.15
CA SER A 52 13.07 -9.93 2.16
C SER A 52 13.19 -8.41 2.06
N ARG A 53 14.43 -7.91 1.89
CA ARG A 53 14.74 -6.47 1.81
C ARG A 53 15.66 -6.21 0.62
N THR A 54 15.23 -5.39 -0.32
CA THR A 54 16.06 -5.04 -1.48
C THR A 54 15.60 -3.74 -2.14
N ASN A 55 16.41 -3.22 -3.06
CA ASN A 55 16.13 -1.99 -3.79
C ASN A 55 15.43 -2.25 -5.13
N TYR A 56 14.58 -1.30 -5.53
CA TYR A 56 13.75 -1.36 -6.74
C TYR A 56 13.71 -0.01 -7.44
N ARG A 57 13.44 -0.03 -8.76
CA ARG A 57 13.43 1.18 -9.60
C ARG A 57 12.08 1.88 -9.47
N VAL A 58 12.11 3.19 -9.31
CA VAL A 58 10.94 4.09 -9.30
C VAL A 58 11.19 5.26 -10.25
N GLY A 59 11.75 4.94 -11.43
CA GLY A 59 12.21 5.89 -12.46
C GLY A 59 13.67 5.72 -12.85
N TYR A 60 14.45 4.89 -12.14
CA TYR A 60 15.82 4.58 -12.52
C TYR A 60 15.85 3.81 -13.86
N GLN A 61 16.64 4.31 -14.82
CA GLN A 61 16.64 3.84 -16.21
C GLN A 61 15.23 3.82 -16.85
N GLY A 62 14.35 4.75 -16.45
CA GLY A 62 13.01 4.88 -17.01
C GLY A 62 12.01 3.79 -16.57
N ALA A 63 12.38 2.92 -15.64
CA ALA A 63 11.53 1.81 -15.21
C ALA A 63 10.97 2.00 -13.80
N CYS A 64 9.75 1.53 -13.58
CA CYS A 64 9.04 1.55 -12.32
C CYS A 64 8.56 0.14 -11.93
N ASP A 65 9.24 -0.44 -10.96
CA ASP A 65 9.03 -1.82 -10.51
C ASP A 65 7.89 -1.96 -9.49
N LEU A 66 7.26 -0.86 -9.07
CA LEU A 66 6.35 -0.85 -7.93
C LEU A 66 5.07 -0.05 -8.20
N ARG A 67 3.99 -0.43 -7.52
CA ARG A 67 2.74 0.31 -7.41
C ARG A 67 2.43 0.65 -5.96
N VAL A 68 1.77 1.79 -5.73
CA VAL A 68 1.32 2.20 -4.40
C VAL A 68 0.02 1.46 -4.05
N PHE A 69 0.11 0.54 -3.10
CA PHE A 69 -1.04 -0.20 -2.57
C PHE A 69 -1.83 0.63 -1.55
N ASP A 70 -1.14 1.25 -0.60
CA ASP A 70 -1.76 2.14 0.40
C ASP A 70 -0.78 3.24 0.84
N ASN A 71 -1.27 4.47 0.89
CA ASN A 71 -0.52 5.65 1.34
C ASN A 71 -1.09 6.28 2.62
N ALA A 72 -2.11 5.68 3.24
CA ALA A 72 -2.55 6.09 4.56
C ALA A 72 -1.51 5.91 5.68
N PRO A 73 -0.55 4.95 5.60
CA PRO A 73 0.48 4.81 6.62
C PRO A 73 1.43 5.99 6.72
N ILE A 74 1.56 6.78 5.65
CA ILE A 74 2.32 8.04 5.63
C ILE A 74 1.45 9.26 5.98
N GLY A 75 0.25 9.05 6.51
CA GLY A 75 -0.62 10.13 7.00
C GLY A 75 -1.51 10.78 5.94
N VAL A 76 -1.48 10.32 4.68
CA VAL A 76 -2.38 10.86 3.63
C VAL A 76 -3.84 10.67 4.03
N ARG A 77 -4.61 11.76 3.97
CA ARG A 77 -6.06 11.75 4.21
C ARG A 77 -6.76 12.90 3.49
N HIS A 78 -8.05 12.69 3.24
CA HIS A 78 -8.99 13.70 2.73
C HIS A 78 -10.02 14.00 3.83
N PRO A 79 -9.73 14.91 4.78
CA PRO A 79 -10.46 15.05 6.03
C PRO A 79 -11.93 15.43 5.85
N ASN A 80 -12.23 16.22 4.82
CA ASN A 80 -13.56 16.77 4.57
C ASN A 80 -14.41 15.88 3.64
N ILE A 81 -13.93 14.68 3.31
CA ILE A 81 -14.61 13.77 2.39
C ILE A 81 -15.11 12.55 3.15
N ILE A 82 -16.36 12.19 2.91
CA ILE A 82 -17.03 11.03 3.50
C ILE A 82 -17.15 9.96 2.42
N CYS A 83 -16.78 8.72 2.74
CA CYS A 83 -17.05 7.60 1.83
C CYS A 83 -18.57 7.34 1.77
N ASN A 84 -19.19 7.51 0.60
CA ASN A 84 -20.63 7.36 0.42
C ASN A 84 -21.13 5.93 0.71
N ASN A 85 -20.26 4.92 0.60
CA ASN A 85 -20.61 3.54 0.93
C ASN A 85 -20.48 3.22 2.43
N CYS A 86 -19.28 3.31 3.02
CA CYS A 86 -19.06 2.90 4.42
C CYS A 86 -19.29 4.01 5.45
N LYS A 87 -19.65 5.21 5.01
CA LYS A 87 -19.95 6.40 5.84
C LYS A 87 -18.81 6.88 6.74
N LYS A 88 -17.60 6.35 6.58
CA LYS A 88 -16.42 6.83 7.32
C LYS A 88 -16.07 8.24 6.87
N HIS A 89 -15.97 9.15 7.85
CA HIS A 89 -15.49 10.52 7.68
C HIS A 89 -13.97 10.53 7.56
N GLY A 90 -13.45 11.41 6.70
CA GLY A 90 -12.02 11.53 6.48
C GLY A 90 -11.46 10.30 5.78
N ILE A 91 -11.56 10.24 4.44
CA ILE A 91 -11.00 9.14 3.68
C ILE A 91 -9.48 9.08 3.92
N ALA A 92 -9.03 8.01 4.57
CA ALA A 92 -7.61 7.75 4.83
C ALA A 92 -6.99 7.04 3.63
N GLY A 93 -5.88 7.60 3.12
CA GLY A 93 -5.23 7.21 1.89
C GLY A 93 -5.94 7.76 0.65
N MET A 94 -5.78 7.08 -0.48
CA MET A 94 -6.35 7.50 -1.77
C MET A 94 -7.88 7.63 -1.73
N ARG A 95 -8.37 8.67 -2.42
CA ARG A 95 -9.79 8.94 -2.65
C ARG A 95 -10.19 8.54 -4.07
N TRP A 96 -11.38 7.96 -4.21
CA TRP A 96 -11.94 7.51 -5.49
C TRP A 96 -13.26 8.23 -5.71
N LYS A 97 -13.26 9.22 -6.59
CA LYS A 97 -14.46 10.02 -6.90
C LYS A 97 -15.13 9.50 -8.16
N CYS A 98 -16.41 9.20 -8.09
CA CYS A 98 -17.20 8.87 -9.28
C CYS A 98 -17.30 10.11 -10.18
N LEU A 99 -17.08 9.91 -11.49
CA LEU A 99 -17.17 10.96 -12.50
C LEU A 99 -18.59 11.12 -13.06
N GLU A 100 -19.44 10.12 -12.83
CA GLU A 100 -20.82 10.09 -13.36
C GLU A 100 -21.84 10.55 -12.32
N CYS A 101 -21.56 10.34 -11.02
CA CYS A 101 -22.44 10.72 -9.92
C CYS A 101 -21.98 12.01 -9.21
N PRO A 102 -22.88 12.99 -9.00
CA PRO A 102 -22.60 14.17 -8.19
C PRO A 102 -22.21 13.78 -6.76
N HIS A 103 -21.13 14.37 -6.23
CA HIS A 103 -20.69 14.21 -4.85
C HIS A 103 -20.57 12.76 -4.32
N TYR A 104 -20.17 11.82 -5.19
CA TYR A 104 -20.00 10.42 -4.81
C TYR A 104 -18.51 10.03 -4.72
N ASP A 105 -18.08 9.67 -3.53
CA ASP A 105 -16.70 9.35 -3.16
C ASP A 105 -16.63 8.01 -2.43
N LEU A 106 -15.58 7.25 -2.73
CA LEU A 106 -15.26 5.99 -2.07
C LEU A 106 -13.84 6.04 -1.49
N CYS A 107 -13.67 5.41 -0.32
CA CYS A 107 -12.33 5.06 0.16
C CYS A 107 -11.79 3.85 -0.61
N THR A 108 -10.47 3.64 -0.60
CA THR A 108 -9.81 2.51 -1.28
C THR A 108 -10.47 1.17 -0.96
N SER A 109 -10.75 0.87 0.31
CA SER A 109 -11.40 -0.39 0.69
C SER A 109 -12.77 -0.58 0.03
N CYS A 110 -13.59 0.46 -0.11
CA CYS A 110 -14.89 0.34 -0.78
C CYS A 110 -14.74 0.26 -2.30
N TYR A 111 -13.84 1.07 -2.88
CA TYR A 111 -13.58 1.05 -4.32
C TYR A 111 -13.10 -0.32 -4.80
N MET A 112 -12.18 -0.95 -4.06
CA MET A 112 -11.62 -2.25 -4.38
C MET A 112 -12.56 -3.43 -4.09
N ASN A 113 -13.57 -3.25 -3.24
CA ASN A 113 -14.59 -4.26 -2.90
C ASN A 113 -15.92 -4.04 -3.65
N ASP A 114 -15.83 -3.54 -4.88
CA ASP A 114 -16.95 -3.48 -5.83
C ASP A 114 -18.16 -2.72 -5.33
N LYS A 115 -17.92 -1.74 -4.45
CA LYS A 115 -18.98 -0.84 -4.01
C LYS A 115 -19.22 0.21 -5.07
N HIS A 116 -20.50 0.59 -5.23
CA HIS A 116 -21.01 1.42 -6.32
C HIS A 116 -20.94 0.74 -7.69
N ASP A 117 -21.62 1.31 -8.69
CA ASP A 117 -21.66 0.76 -10.04
C ASP A 117 -20.25 0.57 -10.63
N LEU A 118 -19.99 -0.61 -11.18
CA LEU A 118 -18.72 -0.97 -11.79
C LEU A 118 -18.55 -0.38 -13.21
N ASN A 119 -19.67 -0.01 -13.84
CA ASN A 119 -19.70 0.68 -15.12
C ASN A 119 -19.44 2.18 -14.99
N HIS A 120 -19.45 2.76 -13.78
CA HIS A 120 -19.11 4.16 -13.62
C HIS A 120 -17.60 4.38 -13.64
N ALA A 121 -17.14 5.38 -14.39
CA ALA A 121 -15.76 5.85 -14.35
C ALA A 121 -15.46 6.59 -13.04
N PHE A 122 -14.22 6.45 -12.56
CA PHE A 122 -13.76 7.10 -11.33
C PHE A 122 -12.47 7.86 -11.58
N ALA A 123 -12.32 9.00 -10.91
CA ALA A 123 -11.03 9.66 -10.75
C ALA A 123 -10.38 9.26 -9.43
N ARG A 124 -9.11 8.86 -9.49
CA ARG A 124 -8.25 8.60 -8.35
C ARG A 124 -7.52 9.87 -7.93
N PHE A 125 -7.60 10.21 -6.65
CA PHE A 125 -6.86 11.30 -6.02
C PHE A 125 -5.89 10.70 -5.01
N GLU A 126 -4.59 10.83 -5.28
CA GLU A 126 -3.56 10.22 -4.44
C GLU A 126 -3.36 10.97 -3.12
N THR A 127 -3.47 12.30 -3.16
CA THR A 127 -3.39 13.20 -2.01
C THR A 127 -4.47 14.28 -2.10
N ASN A 128 -4.65 15.05 -1.04
CA ASN A 128 -5.65 16.13 -1.00
C ASN A 128 -5.43 17.23 -2.05
N ASN A 129 -4.19 17.37 -2.55
CA ASN A 129 -3.81 18.38 -3.55
C ASN A 129 -3.53 17.76 -4.93
N SER A 130 -3.78 16.47 -5.10
CA SER A 130 -3.58 15.80 -6.39
C SER A 130 -4.65 16.20 -7.40
N ILE A 131 -4.26 16.26 -8.67
CA ILE A 131 -5.20 16.25 -9.79
C ILE A 131 -5.80 14.84 -9.88
N GLY A 132 -7.10 14.74 -10.17
CA GLY A 132 -7.78 13.47 -10.32
C GLY A 132 -7.37 12.76 -11.61
N VAL A 133 -6.92 11.50 -11.51
CA VAL A 133 -6.62 10.67 -12.68
C VAL A 133 -7.80 9.78 -12.98
N GLU A 134 -8.38 9.93 -14.18
CA GLU A 134 -9.44 9.04 -14.63
C GLU A 134 -8.94 7.59 -14.77
N MET A 135 -9.67 6.68 -14.14
CA MET A 135 -9.43 5.25 -14.18
C MET A 135 -10.37 4.61 -15.20
N GLN A 136 -9.92 3.51 -15.79
CA GLN A 136 -10.80 2.64 -16.56
C GLN A 136 -11.97 2.15 -15.68
N ARG A 137 -13.11 1.87 -16.33
CA ARG A 137 -14.27 1.30 -15.65
C ARG A 137 -13.91 -0.05 -15.04
N ARG A 138 -14.37 -0.30 -13.81
CA ARG A 138 -14.08 -1.55 -13.09
C ARG A 138 -14.72 -2.77 -13.74
N SER A 139 -15.78 -2.59 -14.52
CA SER A 139 -16.40 -3.63 -15.34
C SER A 139 -15.65 -3.96 -16.64
N SER A 140 -14.59 -3.21 -16.98
CA SER A 140 -13.81 -3.43 -18.20
C SER A 140 -13.17 -4.83 -18.20
N LYS A 141 -13.21 -5.51 -19.35
CA LYS A 141 -12.58 -6.85 -19.52
C LYS A 141 -11.07 -6.84 -19.23
N ASN A 142 -10.42 -5.70 -19.38
CA ASN A 142 -8.98 -5.54 -19.12
C ASN A 142 -8.69 -5.17 -17.66
N CYS A 143 -9.71 -5.03 -16.81
CA CYS A 143 -9.55 -4.68 -15.41
C CYS A 143 -9.15 -5.91 -14.59
N VAL A 144 -7.86 -6.04 -14.31
CA VAL A 144 -7.33 -7.18 -13.53
C VAL A 144 -7.47 -6.92 -12.04
N LYS A 145 -8.15 -7.85 -11.36
CA LYS A 145 -8.33 -7.83 -9.91
C LYS A 145 -7.46 -8.90 -9.26
N ILE A 146 -6.67 -8.50 -8.26
CA ILE A 146 -5.69 -9.35 -7.59
C ILE A 146 -5.98 -9.36 -6.10
N GLN A 147 -5.75 -10.50 -5.45
CA GLN A 147 -5.82 -10.61 -4.00
C GLN A 147 -4.51 -10.12 -3.38
N ALA A 148 -4.57 -9.12 -2.52
CA ALA A 148 -3.43 -8.70 -1.72
C ALA A 148 -3.11 -9.76 -0.67
N ARG A 149 -1.83 -10.04 -0.47
CA ARG A 149 -1.33 -11.03 0.50
C ARG A 149 -0.19 -10.43 1.33
N GLY A 150 -0.06 -10.85 2.59
CA GLY A 150 0.98 -10.35 3.49
C GLY A 150 0.52 -10.26 4.95
N ILE A 151 1.01 -9.25 5.67
CA ILE A 151 0.69 -9.01 7.08
C ILE A 151 -0.66 -8.29 7.15
N PHE A 152 -1.74 -9.08 7.15
CA PHE A 152 -3.12 -8.64 7.34
C PHE A 152 -3.76 -9.37 8.53
N SER A 153 -4.99 -9.02 8.89
CA SER A 153 -5.74 -9.73 9.94
C SER A 153 -5.79 -11.22 9.64
N GLY A 154 -5.40 -12.04 10.62
CA GLY A 154 -5.27 -13.49 10.49
C GLY A 154 -3.87 -14.00 10.15
N ALA A 155 -2.95 -13.14 9.69
CA ALA A 155 -1.58 -13.56 9.39
C ALA A 155 -0.87 -14.06 10.65
N ARG A 156 0.05 -15.02 10.48
CA ARG A 156 0.94 -15.47 11.55
C ARG A 156 2.32 -14.85 11.33
N VAL A 157 2.86 -14.25 12.37
CA VAL A 157 4.06 -13.40 12.29
C VAL A 157 5.07 -13.74 13.37
N VAL A 158 6.32 -13.37 13.11
CA VAL A 158 7.42 -13.35 14.07
C VAL A 158 8.06 -11.95 14.05
N ARG A 159 8.94 -11.65 15.01
CA ARG A 159 9.73 -10.42 14.98
C ARG A 159 10.48 -10.24 13.64
N GLY A 160 10.43 -9.03 13.11
CA GLY A 160 11.07 -8.59 11.87
C GLY A 160 12.41 -7.89 12.12
N CYS A 161 12.96 -7.26 11.08
CA CYS A 161 14.30 -6.65 11.13
C CYS A 161 14.37 -5.34 11.92
N ASP A 162 13.26 -4.61 12.06
CA ASP A 162 13.20 -3.36 12.85
C ASP A 162 12.74 -3.58 14.30
N TRP A 163 12.62 -4.84 14.75
CA TRP A 163 12.16 -5.16 16.11
C TRP A 163 13.03 -4.52 17.19
N ASP A 164 12.40 -3.78 18.09
CA ASP A 164 13.06 -3.06 19.19
C ASP A 164 12.31 -3.22 20.52
N TRP A 165 11.60 -4.35 20.68
CA TRP A 165 10.60 -4.54 21.75
C TRP A 165 10.98 -5.66 22.74
N GLY A 166 12.27 -5.87 22.95
CA GLY A 166 12.78 -6.92 23.85
C GLY A 166 12.19 -8.29 23.53
N ASN A 167 11.65 -8.98 24.55
CA ASN A 167 11.01 -10.29 24.41
C ASN A 167 9.49 -10.26 24.66
N GLN A 168 8.81 -9.19 24.26
CA GLN A 168 7.35 -9.11 24.38
C GLN A 168 6.60 -10.21 23.59
N ASP A 169 7.23 -10.74 22.54
CA ASP A 169 6.79 -11.90 21.77
C ASP A 169 7.10 -13.25 22.43
N GLY A 170 7.82 -13.27 23.55
CA GLY A 170 8.28 -14.47 24.24
C GLY A 170 9.63 -15.00 23.74
N GLY A 171 10.37 -14.22 22.95
CA GLY A 171 11.70 -14.57 22.44
C GLY A 171 11.73 -14.78 20.91
N GLU A 172 12.94 -14.87 20.36
CA GLU A 172 13.13 -15.01 18.92
C GLU A 172 12.44 -16.27 18.37
N GLY A 173 11.81 -16.12 17.20
CA GLY A 173 11.09 -17.19 16.52
C GLY A 173 9.71 -17.52 17.10
N LYS A 174 9.27 -16.87 18.19
CA LYS A 174 7.91 -17.06 18.70
C LYS A 174 6.89 -16.43 17.76
N VAL A 175 5.83 -17.19 17.51
CA VAL A 175 4.80 -16.85 16.53
C VAL A 175 3.63 -16.17 17.21
N GLY A 176 3.21 -15.04 16.65
CA GLY A 176 1.99 -14.33 17.00
C GLY A 176 0.97 -14.39 15.87
N LYS A 177 -0.28 -14.04 16.18
CA LYS A 177 -1.37 -13.87 15.21
C LYS A 177 -1.78 -12.42 15.15
N VAL A 178 -1.79 -11.85 13.95
CA VAL A 178 -2.30 -10.50 13.69
C VAL A 178 -3.81 -10.51 13.89
N GLN A 179 -4.28 -9.70 14.84
CA GLN A 179 -5.71 -9.52 15.12
C GLN A 179 -6.32 -8.49 14.17
N ASP A 180 -5.66 -7.34 14.01
CA ASP A 180 -6.11 -6.28 13.13
C ASP A 180 -4.96 -5.33 12.74
N ILE A 181 -5.22 -4.55 11.68
CA ILE A 181 -4.33 -3.47 11.21
C ILE A 181 -5.00 -2.15 11.55
N ARG A 182 -4.30 -1.28 12.28
CA ARG A 182 -4.82 -0.01 12.80
C ARG A 182 -3.86 1.15 12.56
N GLY A 183 -4.27 2.35 12.95
CA GLY A 183 -3.42 3.55 12.86
C GLY A 183 -2.54 3.73 14.08
N TRP A 184 -1.45 4.48 13.91
CA TRP A 184 -0.70 5.05 15.02
C TRP A 184 -1.42 6.32 15.48
N ASP A 185 -2.21 6.19 16.55
CA ASP A 185 -3.02 7.26 17.14
C ASP A 185 -3.74 8.12 16.09
N ASN A 186 -3.48 9.43 16.09
CA ASN A 186 -3.99 10.40 15.14
C ASN A 186 -2.98 10.77 14.03
N GLU A 187 -1.77 10.20 14.06
CA GLU A 187 -0.68 10.54 13.13
C GLU A 187 -0.85 9.84 11.78
N SER A 188 -1.12 8.53 11.80
CA SER A 188 -1.19 7.72 10.58
C SER A 188 -2.27 6.65 10.69
N ARG A 189 -2.69 6.10 9.55
CA ARG A 189 -3.72 5.05 9.50
C ARG A 189 -3.16 3.81 8.83
N ARG A 190 -3.53 2.63 9.34
CA ARG A 190 -3.11 1.31 8.83
C ARG A 190 -1.58 1.12 8.79
N SER A 191 -0.88 1.72 9.75
CA SER A 191 0.57 1.78 9.85
C SER A 191 1.15 0.87 10.93
N VAL A 192 0.29 0.17 11.67
CA VAL A 192 0.65 -0.76 12.74
C VAL A 192 -0.26 -1.99 12.75
N ALA A 193 0.28 -3.10 13.25
CA ALA A 193 -0.43 -4.36 13.43
C ALA A 193 -0.58 -4.67 14.92
N ASN A 194 -1.80 -5.00 15.34
CA ASN A 194 -2.08 -5.55 16.67
C ASN A 194 -1.87 -7.07 16.64
N VAL A 195 -0.95 -7.59 17.45
CA VAL A 195 -0.54 -8.99 17.44
C VAL A 195 -0.79 -9.60 18.81
N MET A 196 -1.44 -10.76 18.81
CA MET A 196 -1.56 -11.64 19.98
C MET A 196 -0.52 -12.75 19.87
N TRP A 197 0.40 -12.81 20.81
CA TRP A 197 1.46 -13.81 20.87
C TRP A 197 0.98 -15.11 21.51
N ALA A 198 1.70 -16.20 21.28
CA ALA A 198 1.38 -17.51 21.85
C ALA A 198 1.36 -17.54 23.39
N SER A 199 2.07 -16.62 24.05
CA SER A 199 2.03 -16.42 25.50
C SER A 199 0.72 -15.81 26.02
N GLY A 200 -0.14 -15.32 25.12
CA GLY A 200 -1.35 -14.56 25.44
C GLY A 200 -1.11 -13.04 25.54
N SER A 201 0.15 -12.57 25.51
CA SER A 201 0.44 -11.14 25.45
C SER A 201 -0.05 -10.54 24.13
N THR A 202 -0.56 -9.32 24.18
CA THR A 202 -1.01 -8.59 23.00
C THR A 202 -0.38 -7.21 22.98
N ASN A 203 0.19 -6.81 21.84
CA ASN A 203 0.70 -5.45 21.66
C ASN A 203 0.66 -5.02 20.18
N VAL A 204 1.01 -3.77 19.93
CA VAL A 204 0.96 -3.11 18.64
C VAL A 204 2.38 -2.87 18.12
N TYR A 205 2.63 -3.23 16.87
CA TYR A 205 3.95 -3.20 16.23
C TYR A 205 3.92 -2.46 14.89
N ARG A 206 5.03 -1.83 14.51
CA ARG A 206 5.12 -0.99 13.31
C ARG A 206 5.05 -1.84 12.04
N LEU A 207 4.22 -1.39 11.11
CA LEU A 207 4.05 -1.94 9.77
C LEU A 207 3.88 -0.78 8.79
N GLY A 208 4.98 -0.06 8.56
CA GLY A 208 5.02 1.14 7.71
C GLY A 208 5.05 2.46 8.48
N HIS A 209 4.70 2.50 9.77
CA HIS A 209 4.87 3.72 10.56
C HIS A 209 6.34 4.17 10.56
N LYS A 210 6.59 5.39 10.04
CA LYS A 210 7.94 5.96 9.84
C LYS A 210 8.88 5.06 9.04
N GLY A 211 8.33 4.25 8.13
CA GLY A 211 9.11 3.32 7.30
C GLY A 211 9.68 2.13 8.08
N LYS A 212 9.15 1.80 9.26
CA LYS A 212 9.61 0.67 10.08
C LYS A 212 8.69 -0.53 9.97
N VAL A 213 9.28 -1.73 9.96
CA VAL A 213 8.59 -3.01 9.84
C VAL A 213 9.10 -3.97 10.92
N ASP A 214 8.38 -4.01 12.03
CA ASP A 214 8.77 -4.78 13.22
C ASP A 214 8.42 -6.27 13.10
N LEU A 215 7.73 -6.68 12.03
CA LEU A 215 7.16 -8.01 11.86
C LEU A 215 7.50 -8.59 10.49
N LYS A 216 7.60 -9.92 10.41
CA LYS A 216 7.54 -10.66 9.14
C LYS A 216 6.55 -11.81 9.28
N TYR A 217 5.85 -12.18 8.21
CA TYR A 217 4.96 -13.33 8.28
C TYR A 217 5.74 -14.66 8.19
N VAL A 218 5.15 -15.68 8.80
CA VAL A 218 5.43 -17.10 8.53
C VAL A 218 4.28 -17.75 7.77
N ILE A 219 3.06 -17.25 7.96
CA ILE A 219 1.88 -17.57 7.15
C ILE A 219 1.19 -16.25 6.86
N ASP A 220 1.13 -15.87 5.58
CA ASP A 220 0.47 -14.66 5.13
C ASP A 220 -1.06 -14.75 5.30
N ALA A 221 -1.74 -13.61 5.21
CA ALA A 221 -3.19 -13.54 5.12
C ALA A 221 -3.64 -12.67 3.94
N SER A 222 -4.90 -12.84 3.55
CA SER A 222 -5.53 -12.01 2.53
C SER A 222 -5.84 -10.62 3.09
N GLY A 223 -5.40 -9.59 2.36
CA GLY A 223 -5.73 -8.18 2.59
C GLY A 223 -6.98 -7.71 1.84
N GLY A 224 -7.72 -8.64 1.23
CA GLY A 224 -8.76 -8.34 0.27
C GLY A 224 -8.21 -8.13 -1.14
N ASN A 225 -9.09 -7.76 -2.06
CA ASN A 225 -8.74 -7.61 -3.47
C ASN A 225 -8.40 -6.16 -3.81
N TYR A 226 -7.70 -5.94 -4.92
CA TYR A 226 -7.45 -4.63 -5.51
C TYR A 226 -7.41 -4.69 -7.04
N TYR A 227 -7.75 -3.58 -7.70
CA TYR A 227 -7.63 -3.41 -9.13
C TYR A 227 -6.21 -2.98 -9.48
N ARG A 228 -5.41 -3.90 -10.03
CA ARG A 228 -3.94 -3.74 -10.17
C ARG A 228 -3.58 -2.46 -10.90
N ASP A 229 -4.14 -2.27 -12.09
CA ASP A 229 -3.75 -1.18 -12.97
C ASP A 229 -4.41 0.15 -12.59
N HIS A 230 -5.31 0.13 -11.59
CA HIS A 230 -5.88 1.34 -11.01
C HIS A 230 -5.02 1.88 -9.86
N LEU A 231 -3.99 1.14 -9.40
CA LEU A 231 -3.03 1.64 -8.42
C LEU A 231 -1.99 2.58 -9.09
N PRO A 232 -1.53 3.64 -8.40
CA PRO A 232 -0.46 4.49 -8.91
C PRO A 232 0.81 3.69 -9.13
N VAL A 233 1.52 3.98 -10.22
CA VAL A 233 2.90 3.52 -10.39
C VAL A 233 3.78 4.39 -9.48
N LEU A 234 4.57 3.77 -8.59
CA LEU A 234 5.44 4.52 -7.70
C LEU A 234 6.61 5.10 -8.49
N GLY A 235 6.78 6.43 -8.43
CA GLY A 235 7.88 7.15 -9.07
C GLY A 235 7.50 7.87 -10.36
N GLN A 236 6.33 7.60 -10.94
CA GLN A 236 5.84 8.39 -12.07
C GLN A 236 5.23 9.70 -11.59
N SER A 237 5.81 10.82 -12.01
CA SER A 237 5.16 12.13 -11.92
C SER A 237 4.19 12.25 -13.09
N GLN A 238 2.97 12.74 -12.81
CA GLN A 238 1.97 12.97 -13.84
C GLN A 238 2.41 14.17 -14.69
N THR A 239 3.16 13.90 -15.74
CA THR A 239 3.35 14.83 -16.85
C THR A 239 2.25 14.54 -17.86
N ASN A 240 1.41 15.55 -18.15
CA ASN A 240 0.41 15.47 -19.20
C ASN A 240 1.12 15.32 -20.55
N GLU A 241 1.39 14.10 -20.99
CA GLU A 241 1.46 13.82 -22.41
C GLU A 241 0.03 13.64 -22.92
N GLN A 242 -0.67 14.78 -23.06
CA GLN A 242 -1.74 14.87 -24.03
C GLN A 242 -1.08 14.72 -25.40
N SER A 243 -1.09 13.50 -25.95
CA SER A 243 -0.85 13.29 -27.37
C SER A 243 -1.79 14.21 -28.16
N PRO A 244 -1.30 15.13 -29.01
CA PRO A 244 -2.17 16.01 -29.76
C PRO A 244 -3.03 15.17 -30.70
N GLN A 245 -4.35 15.25 -30.51
CA GLN A 245 -5.30 14.82 -31.52
C GLN A 245 -4.97 15.60 -32.79
N LYS A 246 -4.50 14.88 -33.82
CA LYS A 246 -4.37 15.44 -35.17
C LYS A 246 -5.75 15.96 -35.59
N GLN A 247 -5.79 17.24 -35.94
CA GLN A 247 -6.87 17.86 -36.71
C GLN A 247 -7.06 17.16 -38.05
#